data_AF-A0A176S3K5-F1
#
_entry.id   AF-A0A176S3K5-F1
#
_cell.length_a   1.000
_cell.length_b   1.000
_cell.length_c   1.000
_cell.angle_alpha   90.00
_cell.angle_beta   90.00
_cell.angle_gamma   90.00
#
_symmetry.space_group_name_H-M   'P 1'
#
loop_
_entity.id
_entity.type
_entity.pdbx_description
1 polymer ?
#
loop_
_entity_poly.entity_id
_entity_poly.type
_entity_poly.pdbx_seq_one_letter_code
_entity_poly.pdbx_strand_id
1 'polypeptide(L)' 'MSIKIALQFIQQLRADDGLKNRFLALNDSHNLENFVKLGSEVALPFTVEELKTAHKHDWAMRWLLYNIK' A
#
# COMPACT_ATOMS: atom_id res chain seq x y z
N MET A 1 12.30 -0.67 8.90
CA MET A 1 12.03 0.53 8.07
C MET A 1 10.70 1.10 8.55
N SER A 2 10.10 2.11 7.92
CA SER A 2 9.05 2.92 8.57
C SER A 2 7.64 2.58 8.08
N ILE A 3 6.69 2.32 8.99
CA ILE A 3 5.25 2.18 8.69
C ILE A 3 4.72 3.39 7.89
N LYS A 4 5.30 4.57 8.11
CA LYS A 4 4.97 5.79 7.36
C LYS A 4 5.24 5.65 5.86
N ILE A 5 6.32 4.97 5.49
CA ILE A 5 6.69 4.75 4.07
C ILE A 5 5.72 3.78 3.42
N ALA A 6 5.32 2.71 4.11
CA ALA A 6 4.27 1.80 3.63
C ALA A 6 2.93 2.52 3.46
N LEU A 7 2.57 3.42 4.38
CA LEU A 7 1.35 4.23 4.27
C LEU A 7 1.41 5.19 3.08
N GLN A 8 2.54 5.86 2.87
CA GLN A 8 2.77 6.74 1.72
C GLN A 8 2.65 5.96 0.41
N PHE A 9 3.20 4.76 0.34
CA PHE A 9 3.06 3.87 -0.81
C PHE A 9 1.59 3.52 -1.07
N ILE A 10 0.82 3.14 -0.04
CA ILE A 10 -0.62 2.85 -0.16
C ILE A 10 -1.39 4.06 -0.72
N GLN A 11 -1.06 5.27 -0.28
CA GLN A 11 -1.68 6.50 -0.77
C GLN A 11 -1.31 6.77 -2.23
N GLN A 12 -0.04 6.63 -2.59
CA GLN A 12 0.44 6.82 -3.95
C GLN A 12 -0.17 5.80 -4.92
N LEU A 13 -0.26 4.53 -4.54
CA LEU A 13 -0.87 3.46 -5.34
C LEU A 13 -2.35 3.73 -5.67
N ARG A 14 -3.05 4.50 -4.84
CA ARG A 14 -4.45 4.89 -5.08
C ARG A 14 -4.58 6.13 -5.95
N ALA A 15 -3.61 7.03 -5.89
CA ALA A 15 -3.63 8.30 -6.61
C ALA A 15 -3.00 8.21 -8.01
N ASP A 16 -2.11 7.24 -8.22
CA ASP A 16 -1.35 7.05 -9.46
C ASP A 16 -1.88 5.83 -10.24
N ASP A 17 -2.67 6.10 -11.29
CA ASP A 17 -3.20 5.08 -12.18
C ASP A 17 -2.11 4.31 -12.94
N GLY A 18 -0.96 4.93 -13.21
CA GLY A 18 0.19 4.27 -13.82
C GLY A 18 0.79 3.22 -12.90
N LEU A 19 0.98 3.58 -11.62
CA LEU A 19 1.46 2.65 -10.59
C LEU A 19 0.44 1.51 -10.36
N LYS A 20 -0.84 1.84 -10.35
CA LYS A 20 -1.93 0.87 -10.22
C LYS A 20 -1.95 -0.13 -11.39
N ASN A 21 -1.81 0.34 -12.63
CA ASN A 21 -1.77 -0.53 -13.80
C ASN A 21 -0.53 -1.43 -13.81
N ARG A 22 0.64 -0.90 -13.40
CA ARG A 22 1.86 -1.70 -13.21
C ARG A 22 1.68 -2.77 -12.14
N PHE A 23 1.00 -2.43 -11.04
CA PHE A 23 0.66 -3.39 -10.01
C PHE A 23 -0.28 -4.49 -10.53
N LEU A 24 -1.36 -4.12 -11.23
CA LEU A 24 -2.31 -5.09 -11.80
C LEU A 24 -1.65 -6.04 -12.81
N ALA A 25 -0.69 -5.56 -13.60
CA ALA A 25 0.07 -6.38 -14.54
C ALA A 25 1.04 -7.38 -13.87
N LEU A 26 1.44 -7.14 -12.61
CA LEU A 26 2.28 -8.05 -11.82
C LEU A 26 1.45 -9.11 -11.06
N ASN A 27 0.13 -8.93 -10.98
CA ASN A 27 -0.71 -9.54 -9.97
C ASN A 27 -1.50 -10.77 -10.48
N ASP A 28 -0.86 -11.67 -11.23
CA ASP A 28 -1.39 -13.03 -11.46
C ASP A 28 -1.38 -13.87 -10.17
N SER A 29 -0.64 -13.45 -9.14
CA SER A 29 -0.74 -13.97 -7.78
C SER A 29 -0.79 -12.82 -6.77
N HIS A 30 -1.79 -12.85 -5.88
CA HIS A 30 -2.09 -11.83 -4.86
C HIS A 30 -1.05 -11.79 -3.72
N ASN A 31 0.23 -11.62 -4.06
CA ASN A 31 1.34 -11.78 -3.15
C ASN A 31 1.77 -10.44 -2.54
N LEU A 32 1.89 -10.36 -1.20
CA LEU A 32 2.26 -9.11 -0.50
C LEU A 32 3.70 -8.66 -0.82
N GLU A 33 4.55 -9.61 -1.18
CA GLU A 33 5.93 -9.42 -1.60
C GLU A 33 6.03 -8.62 -2.90
N ASN A 34 5.03 -8.72 -3.78
CA ASN A 34 4.98 -7.90 -5.00
C ASN A 34 4.80 -6.43 -4.68
N PHE A 35 4.03 -6.10 -3.62
CA PHE A 35 3.90 -4.71 -3.16
C PHE A 35 5.21 -4.19 -2.57
N VAL A 36 5.92 -5.00 -1.79
CA VAL A 36 7.25 -4.64 -1.23
C VAL A 36 8.27 -4.40 -2.35
N LYS A 37 8.26 -5.25 -3.37
CA LYS A 37 9.12 -5.10 -4.55
C LYS A 37 8.80 -3.80 -5.30
N LEU A 38 7.52 -3.56 -5.60
CA LEU A 38 7.09 -2.35 -6.29
C LEU A 38 7.39 -1.08 -5.48
N GLY A 39 7.19 -1.12 -4.16
CA GLY A 39 7.57 -0.05 -3.25
C GLY A 39 9.05 0.30 -3.35
N SER A 40 9.91 -0.72 -3.38
CA SER A 40 11.36 -0.55 -3.54
C SER A 40 11.72 0.09 -4.90
N GLU A 41 11.02 -0.27 -5.98
CA GLU A 41 11.21 0.31 -7.32
C GLU A 41 10.84 1.80 -7.40
N VAL A 42 9.91 2.26 -6.55
CA VAL A 42 9.51 3.68 -6.45
C VAL A 42 10.20 4.42 -5.30
N ALA A 43 11.34 3.90 -4.82
CA ALA A 43 12.13 4.48 -3.73
C ALA A 43 11.38 4.61 -2.39
N LEU A 44 10.39 3.75 -2.16
CA LEU A 44 9.64 3.61 -0.91
C LEU A 44 9.85 2.20 -0.33
N PRO A 45 11.02 1.90 0.26
CA PRO A 45 11.30 0.57 0.81
C PRO A 45 10.57 0.35 2.14
N PHE A 46 9.86 -0.78 2.25
CA PHE A 46 9.16 -1.23 3.46
C PHE A 46 9.06 -2.76 3.48
N THR A 47 8.68 -3.34 4.62
CA THR A 47 8.47 -4.80 4.77
C THR A 47 7.00 -5.20 4.66
N VAL A 48 6.72 -6.50 4.48
CA VAL A 48 5.35 -7.03 4.49
C VAL A 48 4.62 -6.71 5.80
N GLU A 49 5.30 -6.79 6.94
CA GLU A 49 4.69 -6.49 8.24
C GLU A 49 4.37 -5.00 8.40
N GLU A 50 5.23 -4.11 7.89
CA GLU A 50 4.96 -2.67 7.82
C GLU A 50 3.76 -2.37 6.90
N LEU A 51 3.65 -3.07 5.77
CA LEU A 51 2.52 -2.94 4.84
C LEU A 51 1.20 -3.38 5.47
N LYS A 52 1.17 -4.54 6.15
CA LYS A 52 -0.02 -5.02 6.87
C LYS A 52 -0.47 -4.02 7.93
N THR A 53 0.49 -3.47 8.67
CA THR A 53 0.22 -2.49 9.73
C THR A 53 -0.31 -1.18 9.15
N ALA A 54 0.31 -0.66 8.09
CA ALA A 54 -0.13 0.53 7.39
C ALA A 54 -1.54 0.36 6.79
N HIS A 55 -1.83 -0.80 6.19
CA HIS A 55 -3.15 -1.13 5.67
C HIS A 55 -4.21 -1.15 6.78
N LYS A 56 -3.92 -1.74 7.94
CA LYS A 56 -4.81 -1.74 9.10
C LYS A 56 -5.12 -0.33 9.59
N HIS A 57 -4.10 0.53 9.70
CA HIS A 57 -4.28 1.92 10.12
C HIS A 57 -5.10 2.72 9.12
N ASP A 58 -4.80 2.59 7.83
CA ASP A 58 -5.53 3.27 6.77
C ASP A 58 -7.01 2.84 6.74
N TRP A 59 -7.29 1.55 6.86
CA TRP A 59 -8.65 1.04 6.92
C TRP A 59 -9.41 1.54 8.15
N ALA A 60 -8.77 1.56 9.32
CA ALA A 60 -9.38 2.08 10.54
C ALA A 60 -9.76 3.57 10.39
N MET A 61 -8.89 4.38 9.79
CA MET A 61 -9.17 5.80 9.51
C MET A 61 -10.33 5.98 8.54
N ARG A 62 -10.39 5.18 7.48
CA ARG A 62 -11.52 5.19 6.55
C ARG A 62 -12.81 4.80 7.27
N TRP A 63 -12.77 3.78 8.12
CA TRP A 63 -13.94 3.31 8.85
C TRP A 63 -14.51 4.38 9.79
N LEU A 64 -13.66 5.18 10.44
CA LEU A 64 -14.11 6.35 11.21
C LEU A 64 -14.89 7.36 10.35
N LEU A 65 -14.42 7.65 9.13
CA LEU A 65 -15.10 8.58 8.23
C LEU A 65 -16.45 8.05 7.71
N TYR A 66 -16.60 6.73 7.60
CA TYR A 66 -17.82 6.12 7.05
C TYR A 66 -18.85 5.67 8.11
N ASN A 67 -18.45 5.52 9.38
CA ASN A 67 -19.34 5.02 10.45
C ASN A 67 -19.62 6.04 11.56
N ILE A 68 -19.04 7.24 11.50
CA ILE A 68 -19.55 8.38 12.26
C ILE A 68 -20.68 9.00 11.41
N LYS A 69 -21.86 8.37 11.46
CA LYS A 69 -23.11 8.89 10.91
C LYS A 69 -24.24 8.66 11.90
#